data_AF-A0A6L7WXN3-F1
#
_entry.id   AF-A0A6L7WXN3-F1
#
_cell.length_a   1.000
_cell.length_b   1.000
_cell.length_c   1.000
_cell.angle_alpha   90.00
_cell.angle_beta   90.00
_cell.angle_gamma   90.00
#
_symmetry.space_group_name_H-M   'P 1'
#
loop_
_entity.id
_entity.type
_entity.pdbx_description
1 polymer ?
#
loop_
_entity_poly.entity_id
_entity_poly.type
_entity_poly.pdbx_seq_one_letter_code
_entity_poly.pdbx_strand_id
1 'polypeptide(L)'
;MGQRSSTVKRSLRIVALVIALLAISMSGASAQERCDGANPKFAGEFAELKSLLGETMGEPLACEEHAANGDIIQHTSTGKAFVRPSVGIPTFTDGWRHWELTDDGIRMSSKTTAYDVTIENLTSTQPFTPAVVATHRADAQLFATGAAASAEIQNVAENGDVPGLVQWWHDNPDASHVAVAFGAGEHPPIMPGESSTITIVADRGASYLSVASMLICTNDGFTGGAGLALPEAFGETATYMARAYDAGTERNTEDFADLVPPCQGLRGVSSHDAGTGMSNPDLAEDGVIAHHPGIDGDLPTSDLTVDAHGWDIDAPVMQITVTQVGLVPTYEVEIENLTGTQPLTPAVVATHGSSLQLFARGEAVIPELQDLAENGGVPGLHAALSDHADVVDVAVAAAGGPPPIMPGASVTTTLTGGPGVAYLSAAAMLICTNDGFTGVAGLPLPSMIGESAVHSAVAYDAGTERNTEDFADLVPPCQGLRGVSSNDAGTGMSDPELAEGGVVAHHRGIDGALPTSDLTIEAHGWDTDAPVVKITVTRIR
;
A
#
# COMPACT_ATOMS: atom_id res chain seq x y z
N MET A 1 -17.20 -71.95 57.91
CA MET A 1 -16.64 -72.08 59.27
C MET A 1 -16.07 -70.70 59.66
N GLY A 2 -16.69 -70.01 60.63
CA GLY A 2 -16.24 -68.79 61.36
C GLY A 2 -15.79 -67.56 60.56
N GLN A 3 -16.59 -66.48 60.39
CA GLN A 3 -16.84 -65.32 61.29
C GLN A 3 -15.67 -64.35 61.56
N ARG A 4 -15.93 -63.07 61.18
CA ARG A 4 -15.76 -61.78 61.93
C ARG A 4 -14.32 -61.27 62.20
N SER A 5 -13.93 -60.10 61.68
CA SER A 5 -14.26 -58.71 62.10
C SER A 5 -13.50 -58.24 63.35
N SER A 6 -12.67 -57.18 63.22
CA SER A 6 -12.81 -55.89 63.94
C SER A 6 -11.52 -55.05 63.83
N THR A 7 -11.53 -53.80 63.35
CA THR A 7 -11.86 -52.49 63.99
C THR A 7 -10.87 -51.99 65.07
N VAL A 8 -9.96 -51.08 64.65
CA VAL A 8 -9.82 -49.68 65.14
C VAL A 8 -9.15 -49.34 66.51
N LYS A 9 -8.25 -48.33 66.45
CA LYS A 9 -7.99 -47.14 67.32
C LYS A 9 -6.64 -47.03 68.09
N ARG A 10 -5.87 -45.98 67.70
CA ARG A 10 -5.31 -44.85 68.50
C ARG A 10 -4.32 -45.20 69.65
N SER A 11 -3.20 -44.52 69.93
CA SER A 11 -2.58 -43.24 69.55
C SER A 11 -1.22 -43.14 70.27
N LEU A 12 -0.17 -42.53 69.67
CA LEU A 12 0.67 -41.53 70.35
C LEU A 12 1.55 -40.75 69.35
N ARG A 13 1.66 -39.44 69.58
CA ARG A 13 2.35 -38.42 68.77
C ARG A 13 3.86 -38.48 68.99
N ILE A 14 4.67 -38.06 68.00
CA ILE A 14 5.56 -36.88 68.05
C ILE A 14 6.32 -36.73 66.72
N VAL A 15 6.49 -35.47 66.36
CA VAL A 15 6.93 -34.83 65.11
C VAL A 15 8.46 -34.90 64.93
N ALA A 16 8.92 -35.14 63.69
CA ALA A 16 10.12 -34.51 63.13
C ALA A 16 10.04 -34.57 61.60
N LEU A 17 9.75 -33.40 61.01
CA LEU A 17 9.63 -33.14 59.59
C LEU A 17 11.01 -32.71 59.05
N VAL A 18 11.59 -33.45 58.10
CA VAL A 18 12.74 -32.98 57.30
C VAL A 18 12.26 -32.96 55.85
N ILE A 19 11.90 -31.78 55.37
CA ILE A 19 11.60 -31.50 53.96
C ILE A 19 12.95 -31.23 53.28
N ALA A 20 13.33 -32.08 52.34
CA ALA A 20 14.40 -31.80 51.39
C ALA A 20 13.87 -30.82 50.33
N LEU A 21 14.39 -29.60 50.34
CA LEU A 21 14.20 -28.62 49.26
C LEU A 21 14.99 -29.08 48.03
N LEU A 22 14.31 -29.53 46.98
CA LEU A 22 14.85 -29.45 45.62
C LEU A 22 14.65 -28.00 45.15
N ALA A 23 15.72 -27.20 45.22
CA ALA A 23 15.78 -25.94 44.50
C ALA A 23 16.05 -26.28 43.01
N ILE A 24 14.99 -26.33 42.21
CA ILE A 24 15.12 -26.14 40.77
C ILE A 24 15.43 -24.66 40.59
N SER A 25 16.71 -24.36 40.38
CA SER A 25 17.16 -23.04 39.95
C SER A 25 16.52 -22.74 38.59
N MET A 26 15.42 -22.01 38.59
CA MET A 26 15.03 -21.22 37.43
C MET A 26 16.11 -20.15 37.28
N SER A 27 17.07 -20.39 36.40
CA SER A 27 18.01 -19.39 35.94
C SER A 27 17.22 -18.35 35.13
N GLY A 28 16.70 -17.34 35.84
CA GLY A 28 16.49 -16.03 35.24
C GLY A 28 17.87 -15.48 34.89
N ALA A 29 18.28 -15.65 33.64
CA ALA A 29 19.39 -14.90 33.08
C ALA A 29 19.06 -13.42 33.29
N SER A 30 19.85 -12.75 34.12
CA SER A 30 19.63 -11.35 34.45
C SER A 30 19.81 -10.48 33.20
N ALA A 31 18.99 -9.46 33.03
CA ALA A 31 19.06 -8.48 31.94
C ALA A 31 20.47 -7.88 31.71
N GLN A 32 21.38 -7.99 32.67
CA GLN A 32 22.79 -7.60 32.59
C GLN A 32 23.61 -8.38 31.54
N GLU A 33 23.16 -9.56 31.09
CA GLU A 33 23.90 -10.43 30.16
C GLU A 33 23.53 -10.22 28.69
N ARG A 34 22.54 -9.37 28.38
CA ARG A 34 21.99 -9.18 27.03
C ARG A 34 22.68 -8.10 26.19
N CYS A 35 23.42 -7.18 26.79
CA CYS A 35 24.12 -6.12 26.06
C CYS A 35 25.18 -5.46 26.95
N ASP A 36 26.43 -5.36 26.49
CA ASP A 36 27.38 -4.40 27.04
C ASP A 36 27.14 -3.08 26.29
N GLY A 37 26.92 -1.97 27.00
CA GLY A 37 26.56 -0.69 26.37
C GLY A 37 27.61 -0.12 25.40
N ALA A 38 28.77 -0.78 25.25
CA ALA A 38 29.80 -0.42 24.28
C ALA A 38 29.64 -1.15 22.94
N ASN A 39 28.99 -2.32 22.91
CA ASN A 39 28.72 -3.13 21.72
C ASN A 39 27.26 -3.60 21.73
N PRO A 40 26.31 -2.71 21.42
CA PRO A 40 24.92 -3.10 21.28
C PRO A 40 24.75 -4.19 20.23
N LYS A 41 23.86 -5.15 20.53
CA LYS A 41 23.51 -6.26 19.64
C LYS A 41 22.00 -6.47 19.69
N PHE A 42 21.44 -6.94 18.58
CA PHE A 42 20.09 -7.49 18.59
C PHE A 42 20.10 -8.84 19.30
N ALA A 43 19.08 -9.12 20.12
CA ALA A 43 18.89 -10.40 20.77
C ALA A 43 17.44 -10.89 20.57
N GLY A 44 17.23 -12.19 20.79
CA GLY A 44 15.90 -12.81 20.68
C GLY A 44 15.20 -12.49 19.36
N GLU A 45 13.97 -12.01 19.47
CA GLU A 45 13.09 -11.72 18.33
C GLU A 45 13.60 -10.56 17.45
N PHE A 46 14.34 -9.59 17.98
CA PHE A 46 14.96 -8.54 17.16
C PHE A 46 16.14 -9.07 16.33
N ALA A 47 16.84 -10.10 16.80
CA ALA A 47 17.90 -10.74 16.02
C ALA A 47 17.32 -11.50 14.82
N GLU A 48 16.17 -12.15 15.00
CA GLU A 48 15.43 -12.78 13.91
C GLU A 48 14.93 -11.74 12.91
N LEU A 49 14.31 -10.66 13.39
CA LEU A 49 13.86 -9.54 12.55
C LEU A 49 15.03 -8.95 11.73
N LYS A 50 16.20 -8.72 12.34
CA LYS A 50 17.41 -8.28 11.64
C LYS A 50 17.90 -9.27 10.59
N SER A 51 17.83 -10.57 10.88
CA SER A 51 18.27 -11.60 9.93
C SER A 51 17.47 -11.58 8.63
N LEU A 52 16.21 -11.15 8.70
CA LEU A 52 15.30 -11.05 7.56
C LEU A 52 15.38 -9.67 6.88
N LEU A 53 15.53 -8.58 7.66
CA LEU A 53 15.51 -7.20 7.12
C LEU A 53 16.88 -6.67 6.66
N GLY A 54 17.98 -7.23 7.16
CA GLY A 54 19.33 -6.85 6.76
C GLY A 54 19.63 -5.36 6.97
N GLU A 55 20.05 -4.67 5.90
CA GLU A 55 20.40 -3.24 5.92
C GLU A 55 19.20 -2.34 6.23
N THR A 56 17.98 -2.75 5.88
CA THR A 56 16.73 -2.02 6.15
C THR A 56 16.60 -1.67 7.63
N MET A 57 16.92 -2.63 8.52
CA MET A 57 16.85 -2.45 9.97
C MET A 57 18.08 -1.74 10.55
N GLY A 58 19.18 -1.66 9.79
CA GLY A 58 20.41 -1.01 10.24
C GLY A 58 21.07 -1.74 11.40
N GLU A 59 22.05 -1.09 12.04
CA GLU A 59 22.78 -1.62 13.18
C GLU A 59 22.22 -1.05 14.49
N PRO A 60 22.26 -1.80 15.60
CA PRO A 60 21.73 -1.32 16.87
C PRO A 60 22.63 -0.20 17.41
N LEU A 61 22.04 0.92 17.82
CA LEU A 61 22.75 2.06 18.39
C LEU A 61 22.80 2.03 19.92
N ALA A 62 21.89 1.28 20.53
CA ALA A 62 21.78 1.15 21.98
C ALA A 62 21.31 -0.26 22.36
N CYS A 63 21.43 -0.60 23.65
CA CYS A 63 20.84 -1.81 24.19
C CYS A 63 19.31 -1.72 24.20
N GLU A 64 18.64 -2.88 24.24
CA GLU A 64 17.21 -2.96 24.49
C GLU A 64 16.85 -2.26 25.81
N GLU A 65 15.80 -1.45 25.78
CA GLU A 65 15.25 -0.78 26.95
C GLU A 65 13.76 -1.04 27.10
N HIS A 66 13.29 -1.05 28.35
CA HIS A 66 11.87 -1.09 28.65
C HIS A 66 11.36 0.35 28.79
N ALA A 67 10.56 0.78 27.82
CA ALA A 67 9.91 2.07 27.86
C ALA A 67 8.85 2.13 28.97
N ALA A 68 8.50 3.36 29.40
CA ALA A 68 7.55 3.58 30.50
C ALA A 68 6.14 3.00 30.24
N ASN A 69 5.78 2.80 28.98
CA ASN A 69 4.53 2.17 28.55
C ASN A 69 4.60 0.62 28.51
N GLY A 70 5.73 0.03 28.87
CA GLY A 70 5.97 -1.41 28.87
C GLY A 70 6.56 -1.96 27.56
N ASP A 71 6.70 -1.14 26.52
CA ASP A 71 7.31 -1.56 25.26
C ASP A 71 8.77 -1.94 25.48
N ILE A 72 9.22 -3.03 24.83
CA ILE A 72 10.65 -3.31 24.66
C ILE A 72 11.07 -2.56 23.40
N ILE A 73 12.04 -1.66 23.48
CA ILE A 73 12.49 -0.86 22.33
C ILE A 73 14.00 -0.93 22.17
N GLN A 74 14.47 -0.84 20.94
CA GLN A 74 15.89 -0.72 20.61
C GLN A 74 16.06 0.22 19.42
N HIS A 75 16.88 1.27 19.60
CA HIS A 75 17.20 2.20 18.53
C HIS A 75 18.24 1.60 17.57
N THR A 76 18.04 1.83 16.28
CA THR A 76 18.92 1.37 15.21
C THR A 76 19.39 2.53 14.34
N SER A 77 20.39 2.30 13.51
CA SER A 77 20.94 3.33 12.62
C SER A 77 19.96 3.82 11.55
N THR A 78 18.89 3.06 11.29
CA THR A 78 17.87 3.39 10.29
C THR A 78 16.47 3.51 10.89
N GLY A 79 16.32 3.41 12.22
CA GLY A 79 15.01 3.50 12.85
C GLY A 79 14.94 2.93 14.27
N LYS A 80 13.87 2.19 14.54
CA LYS A 80 13.57 1.65 15.86
C LYS A 80 12.91 0.28 15.78
N ALA A 81 13.47 -0.69 16.48
CA ALA A 81 12.84 -1.96 16.77
C ALA A 81 12.01 -1.86 18.06
N PHE A 82 10.83 -2.47 18.11
CA PHE A 82 10.02 -2.53 19.32
C PHE A 82 9.13 -3.76 19.38
N VAL A 83 8.79 -4.19 20.60
CA VAL A 83 7.72 -5.16 20.88
C VAL A 83 6.74 -4.49 21.85
N ARG A 84 5.48 -4.37 21.45
CA ARG A 84 4.42 -3.89 22.34
C ARG A 84 3.80 -5.07 23.10
N PRO A 85 3.74 -5.06 24.44
CA PRO A 85 3.23 -6.19 25.22
C PRO A 85 1.80 -6.61 24.89
N SER A 86 0.96 -5.67 24.43
CA SER A 86 -0.44 -5.96 24.09
C SER A 86 -0.60 -6.77 22.81
N VAL A 87 0.40 -6.74 21.92
CA VAL A 87 0.37 -7.44 20.62
C VAL A 87 1.38 -8.59 20.61
N GLY A 88 2.56 -8.38 21.20
CA GLY A 88 3.62 -9.39 21.25
C GLY A 88 4.33 -9.63 19.92
N ILE A 89 4.10 -8.79 18.91
CA ILE A 89 4.73 -8.88 17.60
C ILE A 89 6.00 -8.02 17.58
N PRO A 90 7.16 -8.57 17.17
CA PRO A 90 8.37 -7.80 16.93
C PRO A 90 8.22 -6.93 15.69
N THR A 91 8.45 -5.63 15.85
CA THR A 91 8.25 -4.64 14.80
C THR A 91 9.49 -3.77 14.64
N PHE A 92 9.87 -3.46 13.40
CA PHE A 92 10.83 -2.41 13.06
C PHE A 92 10.10 -1.28 12.36
N THR A 93 10.53 -0.03 12.55
CA THR A 93 10.07 1.11 11.77
C THR A 93 11.22 2.05 11.46
N ASP A 94 11.24 2.56 10.23
CA ASP A 94 12.15 3.62 9.76
C ASP A 94 11.53 5.03 9.92
N GLY A 95 10.37 5.11 10.58
CA GLY A 95 9.59 6.34 10.73
C GLY A 95 8.53 6.55 9.63
N TRP A 96 8.58 5.79 8.55
CA TRP A 96 7.62 5.84 7.43
C TRP A 96 6.85 4.53 7.27
N ARG A 97 7.58 3.43 7.36
CA ARG A 97 7.15 2.04 7.15
C ARG A 97 7.31 1.25 8.44
N HIS A 98 6.54 0.18 8.55
CA HIS A 98 6.63 -0.78 9.63
C HIS A 98 6.90 -2.17 9.05
N TRP A 99 7.71 -2.98 9.73
CA TRP A 99 7.97 -4.37 9.38
C TRP A 99 7.72 -5.22 10.61
N GLU A 100 6.77 -6.13 10.52
CA GLU A 100 6.29 -6.98 11.60
C GLU A 100 6.70 -8.43 11.32
N LEU A 101 7.31 -9.10 12.31
CA LEU A 101 7.63 -10.52 12.24
C LEU A 101 6.42 -11.33 12.71
N THR A 102 5.74 -12.01 11.78
CA THR A 102 4.61 -12.90 12.06
C THR A 102 5.01 -14.36 11.81
N ASP A 103 4.14 -15.32 12.19
CA ASP A 103 4.38 -16.75 11.96
C ASP A 103 4.58 -17.10 10.46
N ASP A 104 4.03 -16.28 9.56
CA ASP A 104 4.16 -16.41 8.11
C ASP A 104 5.38 -15.68 7.51
N GLY A 105 6.18 -14.97 8.32
CA GLY A 105 7.34 -14.18 7.88
C GLY A 105 7.21 -12.68 8.13
N ILE A 106 7.96 -11.86 7.37
CA ILE A 106 7.92 -10.39 7.49
C ILE A 106 6.72 -9.81 6.75
N ARG A 107 5.89 -9.03 7.45
CA ARG A 107 4.86 -8.18 6.86
C ARG A 107 5.31 -6.72 6.91
N MET A 108 5.40 -6.06 5.76
CA MET A 108 5.66 -4.62 5.68
C MET A 108 4.33 -3.86 5.62
N SER A 109 4.22 -2.72 6.28
CA SER A 109 3.05 -1.85 6.24
C SER A 109 3.43 -0.36 6.12
N SER A 110 2.74 0.39 5.27
CA SER A 110 2.85 1.85 5.19
C SER A 110 1.48 2.50 4.92
N LYS A 111 1.34 3.76 5.33
CA LYS A 111 0.18 4.60 4.96
C LYS A 111 0.67 5.75 4.10
N THR A 112 0.29 5.71 2.83
CA THR A 112 0.78 6.62 1.80
C THR A 112 -0.41 7.30 1.11
N THR A 113 -0.26 8.57 0.74
CA THR A 113 -1.24 9.37 0.00
C THR A 113 -0.60 9.86 -1.29
N ALA A 114 -1.32 9.82 -2.41
CA ALA A 114 -0.83 10.39 -3.67
C ALA A 114 -1.41 11.78 -3.95
N TYR A 115 -0.61 12.58 -4.64
CA TYR A 115 -0.90 13.94 -5.02
C TYR A 115 -0.50 14.14 -6.48
N ASP A 116 -1.37 14.80 -7.25
CA ASP A 116 -0.97 15.38 -8.52
C ASP A 116 -0.44 16.79 -8.26
N VAL A 117 0.79 17.04 -8.69
CA VAL A 117 1.48 18.32 -8.58
C VAL A 117 1.66 18.89 -9.97
N THR A 118 0.97 19.99 -10.25
CA THR A 118 1.11 20.77 -11.47
C THR A 118 2.00 21.97 -11.20
N ILE A 119 3.06 22.11 -12.00
CA ILE A 119 3.99 23.23 -12.00
C ILE A 119 3.76 24.00 -13.28
N GLU A 120 3.40 25.28 -13.16
CA GLU A 120 3.15 26.16 -14.30
C GLU A 120 4.16 27.30 -14.30
N ASN A 121 4.78 27.53 -15.46
CA ASN A 121 5.67 28.65 -15.71
C ASN A 121 4.84 29.87 -16.12
N LEU A 122 4.69 30.81 -15.18
CA LEU A 122 3.91 32.04 -15.38
C LEU A 122 4.67 33.13 -16.13
N THR A 123 5.96 32.93 -16.40
CA THR A 123 6.73 33.92 -17.14
C THR A 123 6.31 33.93 -18.61
N SER A 124 6.54 35.06 -19.28
CA SER A 124 6.41 35.18 -20.73
C SER A 124 7.74 34.90 -21.46
N THR A 125 8.85 34.83 -20.71
CA THR A 125 10.20 34.93 -21.26
C THR A 125 11.24 33.99 -20.66
N GLN A 126 11.04 33.41 -19.48
CA GLN A 126 12.08 32.62 -18.82
C GLN A 126 11.71 31.13 -18.83
N PRO A 127 12.40 30.30 -19.61
CA PRO A 127 12.27 28.86 -19.50
C PRO A 127 12.77 28.39 -18.13
N PHE A 128 12.14 27.35 -17.61
CA PHE A 128 12.56 26.69 -16.37
C PHE A 128 13.29 25.39 -16.66
N THR A 129 14.32 25.06 -15.88
CA THR A 129 14.84 23.68 -15.88
C THR A 129 13.80 22.71 -15.33
N PRO A 130 13.95 21.38 -15.54
CA PRO A 130 13.09 20.43 -14.86
C PRO A 130 13.06 20.69 -13.36
N ALA A 131 11.87 20.70 -12.78
CA ALA A 131 11.68 21.07 -11.38
C ALA A 131 11.80 19.83 -10.48
N VAL A 132 12.60 19.91 -9.44
CA VAL A 132 12.63 18.88 -8.39
C VAL A 132 11.48 19.12 -7.44
N VAL A 133 10.72 18.07 -7.15
CA VAL A 133 9.55 18.08 -6.27
C VAL A 133 9.74 17.02 -5.21
N ALA A 134 9.63 17.37 -3.92
CA ALA A 134 9.80 16.42 -2.83
C ALA A 134 8.74 16.59 -1.74
N THR A 135 8.21 15.47 -1.22
CA THR A 135 7.36 15.44 -0.04
C THR A 135 8.18 15.11 1.19
N HIS A 136 7.93 15.79 2.32
CA HIS A 136 8.77 15.69 3.50
C HIS A 136 8.06 16.10 4.79
N ARG A 137 8.70 15.84 5.94
CA ARG A 137 8.30 16.36 7.26
C ARG A 137 8.70 17.83 7.41
N ALA A 138 8.15 18.50 8.42
CA ALA A 138 8.41 19.91 8.71
C ALA A 138 9.90 20.24 8.94
N ASP A 139 10.67 19.26 9.43
CA ASP A 139 12.07 19.45 9.82
C ASP A 139 13.02 19.50 8.62
N ALA A 140 12.61 18.99 7.46
CA ALA A 140 13.35 19.17 6.22
C ALA A 140 13.04 20.55 5.61
N GLN A 141 14.08 21.33 5.37
CA GLN A 141 13.99 22.64 4.74
C GLN A 141 14.86 22.68 3.50
N LEU A 142 14.25 22.96 2.34
CA LEU A 142 14.95 23.04 1.06
C LEU A 142 15.79 24.32 0.94
N PHE A 143 15.18 25.47 1.23
CA PHE A 143 15.86 26.77 1.22
C PHE A 143 15.10 27.80 2.08
N ALA A 144 15.73 28.94 2.36
CA ALA A 144 15.11 30.08 3.02
C ALA A 144 15.73 31.39 2.54
N THR A 145 14.89 32.41 2.29
CA THR A 145 15.38 33.77 2.02
C THR A 145 16.18 34.30 3.21
N GLY A 146 17.33 34.92 2.93
CA GLY A 146 18.27 35.42 3.94
C GLY A 146 19.23 34.37 4.49
N ALA A 147 19.13 33.11 4.08
CA ALA A 147 20.11 32.06 4.36
C ALA A 147 21.02 31.85 3.15
N ALA A 148 22.23 31.33 3.37
CA ALA A 148 23.11 30.88 2.29
C ALA A 148 22.45 29.71 1.54
N ALA A 149 22.64 29.66 0.22
CA ALA A 149 22.22 28.50 -0.58
C ALA A 149 23.01 27.25 -0.17
N SER A 150 22.36 26.08 -0.19
CA SER A 150 23.07 24.81 -0.08
C SER A 150 23.83 24.54 -1.39
N ALA A 151 24.80 23.63 -1.37
CA ALA A 151 25.52 23.24 -2.59
C ALA A 151 24.56 22.69 -3.67
N GLU A 152 23.48 22.03 -3.26
CA GLU A 152 22.44 21.50 -4.14
C GLU A 152 21.61 22.62 -4.77
N ILE A 153 21.20 23.64 -3.99
CA ILE A 153 20.47 24.80 -4.54
C ILE A 153 21.37 25.63 -5.45
N GLN A 154 22.64 25.83 -5.07
CA GLN A 154 23.63 26.47 -5.92
C GLN A 154 23.75 25.75 -7.27
N ASN A 155 23.92 24.43 -7.27
CA ASN A 155 24.02 23.66 -8.52
C ASN A 155 22.76 23.73 -9.38
N VAL A 156 21.58 23.75 -8.76
CA VAL A 156 20.32 23.96 -9.51
C VAL A 156 20.30 25.35 -10.13
N ALA A 157 20.61 26.38 -9.34
CA ALA A 157 20.52 27.77 -9.74
C ALA A 157 21.56 28.17 -10.81
N GLU A 158 22.78 27.64 -10.71
CA GLU A 158 23.87 27.98 -11.63
C GLU A 158 23.91 27.08 -12.86
N ASN A 159 23.61 25.79 -12.70
CA ASN A 159 23.86 24.79 -13.76
C ASN A 159 22.60 24.09 -14.26
N GLY A 160 21.46 24.27 -13.60
CA GLY A 160 20.28 23.47 -13.88
C GLY A 160 20.45 21.98 -13.58
N ASP A 161 21.51 21.60 -12.86
CA ASP A 161 21.88 20.21 -12.56
C ASP A 161 21.13 19.71 -11.31
N VAL A 162 20.08 18.93 -11.54
CA VAL A 162 19.17 18.44 -10.49
C VAL A 162 19.50 17.08 -9.86
N PRO A 163 20.22 16.12 -10.48
CA PRO A 163 20.63 14.85 -9.86
C PRO A 163 21.18 14.96 -8.43
N GLY A 164 22.03 15.95 -8.14
CA GLY A 164 22.58 16.16 -6.80
C GLY A 164 21.49 16.45 -5.77
N LEU A 165 20.53 17.30 -6.12
CA LEU A 165 19.39 17.63 -5.25
C LEU A 165 18.44 16.43 -5.08
N VAL A 166 18.21 15.64 -6.13
CA VAL A 166 17.41 14.41 -6.04
C VAL A 166 18.06 13.41 -5.08
N GLN A 167 19.38 13.22 -5.17
CA GLN A 167 20.12 12.35 -4.26
C GLN A 167 20.08 12.86 -2.81
N TRP A 168 20.24 14.17 -2.60
CA TRP A 168 20.13 14.78 -1.28
C TRP A 168 18.76 14.51 -0.63
N TRP A 169 17.67 14.56 -1.41
CA TRP A 169 16.35 14.18 -0.92
C TRP A 169 16.25 12.68 -0.61
N HIS A 170 16.82 11.80 -1.43
CA HIS A 170 16.83 10.36 -1.14
C HIS A 170 17.57 10.02 0.16
N ASP A 171 18.65 10.74 0.47
CA ASP A 171 19.45 10.53 1.67
C ASP A 171 18.87 11.22 2.91
N ASN A 172 17.87 12.10 2.74
CA ASN A 172 17.24 12.83 3.83
C ASN A 172 16.16 11.96 4.52
N PRO A 173 16.33 11.60 5.81
CA PRO A 173 15.38 10.73 6.53
C PRO A 173 13.99 11.36 6.74
N ASP A 174 13.88 12.68 6.56
CA ASP A 174 12.63 13.41 6.64
C ASP A 174 11.95 13.61 5.28
N ALA A 175 12.55 13.12 4.20
CA ALA A 175 11.92 13.01 2.89
C ALA A 175 11.14 11.69 2.78
N SER A 176 9.94 11.77 2.19
CA SER A 176 9.14 10.59 1.85
C SER A 176 9.29 10.19 0.38
N HIS A 177 9.22 11.16 -0.54
CA HIS A 177 9.37 10.90 -1.96
C HIS A 177 9.97 12.13 -2.67
N VAL A 178 10.72 11.89 -3.74
CA VAL A 178 11.25 12.92 -4.64
C VAL A 178 11.02 12.50 -6.08
N ALA A 179 10.66 13.46 -6.93
CA ALA A 179 10.43 13.29 -8.36
C ALA A 179 10.86 14.54 -9.13
N VAL A 180 10.97 14.43 -10.45
CA VAL A 180 11.36 15.53 -11.34
C VAL A 180 10.25 15.77 -12.36
N ALA A 181 9.78 17.01 -12.47
CA ALA A 181 8.80 17.46 -13.44
C ALA A 181 9.49 18.08 -14.67
N PHE A 182 9.24 17.53 -15.85
CA PHE A 182 9.84 17.96 -17.12
C PHE A 182 8.83 18.71 -18.00
N GLY A 183 9.30 19.56 -18.90
CA GLY A 183 8.47 20.13 -19.96
C GLY A 183 8.09 19.09 -21.03
N ALA A 184 7.34 19.52 -22.05
CA ALA A 184 6.80 18.67 -23.10
C ALA A 184 7.86 18.21 -24.11
N GLY A 185 8.16 16.91 -24.14
CA GLY A 185 9.15 16.28 -25.01
C GLY A 185 9.93 15.23 -24.23
N GLU A 186 11.00 14.66 -24.80
CA GLU A 186 11.74 13.62 -24.08
C GLU A 186 12.44 14.17 -22.82
N HIS A 187 13.05 15.37 -22.84
CA HIS A 187 13.53 16.08 -21.63
C HIS A 187 13.74 17.62 -21.83
N PRO A 188 12.75 18.43 -22.22
CA PRO A 188 12.94 19.87 -22.40
C PRO A 188 12.65 20.71 -21.14
N PRO A 189 13.13 21.95 -21.13
CA PRO A 189 12.69 22.99 -20.19
C PRO A 189 11.15 23.11 -20.12
N ILE A 190 10.63 23.51 -18.97
CA ILE A 190 9.22 23.95 -18.86
C ILE A 190 9.17 25.38 -19.44
N MET A 191 8.61 25.52 -20.64
CA MET A 191 8.65 26.77 -21.39
C MET A 191 7.70 27.83 -20.81
N PRO A 192 7.87 29.12 -21.12
CA PRO A 192 6.94 30.17 -20.74
C PRO A 192 5.48 29.83 -21.10
N GLY A 193 4.58 29.92 -20.10
CA GLY A 193 3.16 29.57 -20.23
C GLY A 193 2.86 28.07 -20.26
N GLU A 194 3.87 27.21 -20.13
CA GLU A 194 3.71 25.76 -20.09
C GLU A 194 3.47 25.27 -18.66
N SER A 195 2.83 24.10 -18.53
CA SER A 195 2.73 23.38 -17.28
C SER A 195 3.20 21.93 -17.41
N SER A 196 3.72 21.40 -16.31
CA SER A 196 4.08 19.99 -16.13
C SER A 196 3.31 19.43 -14.94
N THR A 197 2.70 18.27 -15.11
CA THR A 197 1.99 17.59 -14.00
C THR A 197 2.65 16.25 -13.73
N ILE A 198 2.98 16.01 -12.47
CA ILE A 198 3.52 14.73 -11.99
C ILE A 198 2.69 14.22 -10.82
N THR A 199 2.67 12.90 -10.63
CA THR A 199 2.13 12.30 -9.41
C THR A 199 3.28 12.05 -8.43
N ILE A 200 3.15 12.56 -7.21
CA ILE A 200 4.05 12.29 -6.08
C ILE A 200 3.28 11.60 -4.96
N VAL A 201 3.99 10.99 -4.02
CA VAL A 201 3.38 10.35 -2.86
C VAL A 201 3.94 10.93 -1.58
N ALA A 202 3.15 10.90 -0.51
CA ALA A 202 3.58 11.28 0.82
C ALA A 202 3.16 10.19 1.81
N ASP A 203 4.14 9.62 2.49
CA ASP A 203 3.93 8.73 3.61
C ASP A 203 3.39 9.50 4.81
N ARG A 204 2.74 8.78 5.73
CA ARG A 204 2.14 9.36 6.93
C ARG A 204 3.17 10.19 7.69
N GLY A 205 2.87 11.48 7.84
CA GLY A 205 3.74 12.46 8.51
C GLY A 205 4.53 13.37 7.57
N ALA A 206 4.61 13.04 6.27
CA ALA A 206 5.07 13.96 5.25
C ALA A 206 3.89 14.86 4.88
N SER A 207 3.81 16.02 5.53
CA SER A 207 2.73 16.99 5.36
C SER A 207 3.15 18.19 4.52
N TYR A 208 4.38 18.20 4.00
CA TYR A 208 4.95 19.31 3.26
C TYR A 208 5.49 18.89 1.90
N LEU A 209 5.50 19.84 0.98
CA LEU A 209 6.03 19.75 -0.37
C LEU A 209 7.07 20.86 -0.55
N SER A 210 8.21 20.55 -1.15
CA SER A 210 9.14 21.55 -1.66
C SER A 210 9.38 21.37 -3.16
N VAL A 211 9.56 22.49 -3.85
CA VAL A 211 9.81 22.57 -5.29
C VAL A 211 10.97 23.51 -5.55
N ALA A 212 11.89 23.17 -6.46
CA ALA A 212 12.95 24.05 -6.95
C ALA A 212 13.22 23.85 -8.45
N SER A 213 13.45 24.94 -9.17
CA SER A 213 13.81 24.96 -10.59
C SER A 213 14.59 26.22 -10.93
N MET A 214 15.53 26.14 -11.87
CA MET A 214 16.33 27.27 -12.36
C MET A 214 15.51 28.12 -13.33
N LEU A 215 15.72 29.44 -13.32
CA LEU A 215 15.40 30.31 -14.46
C LEU A 215 16.58 30.22 -15.45
N ILE A 216 16.40 29.58 -16.61
CA ILE A 216 17.53 29.16 -17.47
C ILE A 216 18.43 30.32 -17.91
N CYS A 217 17.85 31.49 -18.17
CA CYS A 217 18.59 32.65 -18.66
C CYS A 217 18.97 33.57 -17.51
N THR A 218 19.65 33.03 -16.49
CA THR A 218 20.17 33.73 -15.30
C THR A 218 21.46 33.05 -14.84
N ASN A 219 22.34 33.79 -14.15
CA ASN A 219 23.59 33.23 -13.61
C ASN A 219 23.30 32.28 -12.45
N ASP A 220 22.51 32.70 -11.47
CA ASP A 220 22.16 31.90 -10.29
C ASP A 220 20.69 32.08 -9.86
N GLY A 221 19.82 32.33 -10.84
CA GLY A 221 18.40 32.52 -10.61
C GLY A 221 17.61 31.23 -10.54
N PHE A 222 16.76 31.11 -9.52
CA PHE A 222 15.87 29.97 -9.34
C PHE A 222 14.49 30.40 -8.83
N THR A 223 13.52 29.48 -8.88
CA THR A 223 12.18 29.67 -8.33
C THR A 223 11.71 28.38 -7.67
N GLY A 224 10.70 28.48 -6.83
CA GLY A 224 10.15 27.35 -6.10
C GLY A 224 9.52 27.73 -4.77
N GLY A 225 9.06 26.71 -4.05
CA GLY A 225 8.51 26.85 -2.71
C GLY A 225 9.16 25.85 -1.76
N ALA A 226 9.44 26.27 -0.53
CA ALA A 226 10.01 25.40 0.50
C ALA A 226 8.99 25.22 1.63
N GLY A 227 8.63 23.96 1.94
CA GLY A 227 7.71 23.64 3.02
C GLY A 227 6.25 24.08 2.78
N LEU A 228 5.74 23.88 1.56
CA LEU A 228 4.34 24.12 1.21
C LEU A 228 3.46 23.04 1.83
N ALA A 229 2.34 23.38 2.48
CA ALA A 229 1.47 22.38 3.09
C ALA A 229 0.79 21.50 2.01
N LEU A 230 0.73 20.19 2.22
CA LEU A 230 -0.06 19.31 1.38
C LEU A 230 -1.55 19.40 1.77
N PRO A 231 -2.50 19.34 0.81
CA PRO A 231 -3.91 19.19 1.14
C PRO A 231 -4.18 17.88 1.91
N GLU A 232 -5.22 17.87 2.74
CA GLU A 232 -5.51 16.76 3.68
C GLU A 232 -6.70 15.88 3.23
N ALA A 233 -7.67 16.47 2.54
CA ALA A 233 -8.85 15.76 2.06
C ALA A 233 -8.72 15.28 0.60
N PHE A 234 -9.24 14.08 0.32
CA PHE A 234 -9.32 13.59 -1.06
C PHE A 234 -10.07 14.58 -1.97
N GLY A 235 -9.47 14.89 -3.13
CA GLY A 235 -9.98 15.86 -4.09
C GLY A 235 -9.75 17.33 -3.69
N GLU A 236 -9.17 17.60 -2.52
CA GLU A 236 -8.77 18.96 -2.12
C GLU A 236 -7.55 19.41 -2.94
N THR A 237 -7.59 20.68 -3.33
CA THR A 237 -6.54 21.33 -4.11
C THR A 237 -5.99 22.54 -3.34
N ALA A 238 -4.67 22.62 -3.24
CA ALA A 238 -3.94 23.79 -2.75
C ALA A 238 -3.17 24.44 -3.91
N THR A 239 -3.15 25.78 -3.96
CA THR A 239 -2.41 26.54 -4.97
C THR A 239 -1.45 27.51 -4.32
N TYR A 240 -0.19 27.48 -4.77
CA TYR A 240 0.91 28.30 -4.28
C TYR A 240 1.53 29.12 -5.41
N MET A 241 2.04 30.30 -5.06
CA MET A 241 2.66 31.24 -5.99
C MET A 241 4.09 31.51 -5.53
N ALA A 242 5.07 31.23 -6.39
CA ALA A 242 6.48 31.41 -6.10
C ALA A 242 7.09 32.55 -6.93
N ARG A 243 7.95 33.35 -6.30
CA ARG A 243 8.74 34.41 -6.94
C ARG A 243 10.06 33.85 -7.48
N ALA A 244 10.78 34.66 -8.24
CA ALA A 244 12.17 34.40 -8.57
C ALA A 244 13.08 34.78 -7.40
N TYR A 245 14.11 33.97 -7.20
CA TYR A 245 15.16 34.14 -6.21
C TYR A 245 16.52 34.12 -6.90
N ASP A 246 17.45 34.83 -6.31
CA ASP A 246 18.87 34.84 -6.63
C ASP A 246 19.55 34.05 -5.51
N ALA A 247 20.39 33.08 -5.86
CA ALA A 247 21.03 32.20 -4.88
C ALA A 247 22.10 32.94 -4.06
N GLY A 248 22.63 34.04 -4.59
CA GLY A 248 23.70 34.83 -4.02
C GLY A 248 25.05 34.11 -4.11
N THR A 249 25.21 33.22 -5.09
CA THR A 249 26.40 32.38 -5.26
C THR A 249 27.21 32.74 -6.50
N GLU A 250 26.63 33.43 -7.47
CA GLU A 250 27.32 33.89 -8.67
C GLU A 250 26.86 35.30 -9.09
N ARG A 251 27.80 36.16 -9.50
CA ARG A 251 27.48 37.49 -10.00
C ARG A 251 26.58 37.43 -11.23
N ASN A 252 25.49 38.21 -11.20
CA ASN A 252 24.63 38.47 -12.35
C ASN A 252 25.33 39.33 -13.42
N THR A 253 26.12 38.70 -14.30
CA THR A 253 26.82 39.40 -15.40
C THR A 253 25.95 39.56 -16.64
N GLU A 254 24.91 38.73 -16.79
CA GLU A 254 24.03 38.67 -17.96
C GLU A 254 24.77 38.40 -19.28
N ASP A 255 25.99 37.88 -19.21
CA ASP A 255 26.86 37.54 -20.34
C ASP A 255 26.63 36.07 -20.70
N PHE A 256 26.37 35.73 -21.97
CA PHE A 256 26.18 34.33 -22.34
C PHE A 256 27.44 33.47 -22.09
N ALA A 257 28.64 34.04 -22.04
CA ALA A 257 29.86 33.33 -21.65
C ALA A 257 29.79 32.77 -20.23
N ASP A 258 29.05 33.44 -19.37
CA ASP A 258 28.93 33.16 -17.93
C ASP A 258 27.65 32.38 -17.60
N LEU A 259 26.80 32.09 -18.59
CA LEU A 259 25.57 31.31 -18.41
C LEU A 259 25.72 29.89 -18.91
N VAL A 260 24.94 28.97 -18.34
CA VAL A 260 24.83 27.61 -18.89
C VAL A 260 23.90 27.58 -20.12
N PRO A 261 24.28 26.85 -21.20
CA PRO A 261 23.37 26.59 -22.31
C PRO A 261 22.08 25.89 -21.84
N PRO A 262 20.94 26.06 -22.54
CA PRO A 262 20.83 26.53 -23.92
C PRO A 262 20.08 27.87 -24.07
N CYS A 263 20.24 28.83 -23.14
CA CYS A 263 19.48 30.10 -23.15
C CYS A 263 19.38 30.76 -24.55
N GLN A 264 20.51 30.93 -25.25
CA GLN A 264 20.53 31.53 -26.60
C GLN A 264 19.55 30.86 -27.57
N GLY A 265 19.58 29.53 -27.62
CA GLY A 265 18.73 28.73 -28.52
C GLY A 265 17.26 28.77 -28.13
N LEU A 266 16.96 28.87 -26.83
CA LEU A 266 15.58 28.92 -26.32
C LEU A 266 14.92 30.28 -26.52
N ARG A 267 15.71 31.36 -26.54
CA ARG A 267 15.21 32.74 -26.62
C ARG A 267 15.38 33.39 -27.99
N GLY A 268 16.16 32.77 -28.87
CA GLY A 268 16.41 33.30 -30.22
C GLY A 268 17.29 34.55 -30.23
N VAL A 269 18.01 34.81 -29.14
CA VAL A 269 19.06 35.83 -29.03
C VAL A 269 20.39 35.10 -29.06
N SER A 270 21.31 35.57 -29.90
CA SER A 270 22.61 34.93 -30.12
C SER A 270 23.74 35.92 -29.88
N SER A 271 24.81 35.50 -29.21
CA SER A 271 26.09 36.20 -29.19
C SER A 271 27.21 35.33 -29.77
N HIS A 272 28.43 35.86 -29.82
CA HIS A 272 29.60 35.07 -30.20
C HIS A 272 30.12 34.20 -29.04
N ASP A 273 29.58 34.40 -27.83
CA ASP A 273 30.04 33.77 -26.62
C ASP A 273 29.22 32.51 -26.36
N ALA A 274 29.91 31.37 -26.35
CA ALA A 274 29.29 30.10 -26.00
C ALA A 274 29.33 29.94 -24.48
N GLY A 275 28.18 29.65 -23.88
CA GLY A 275 28.09 29.31 -22.46
C GLY A 275 28.93 28.08 -22.10
N THR A 276 29.39 28.03 -20.86
CA THR A 276 30.42 27.07 -20.40
C THR A 276 29.83 25.80 -19.77
N GLY A 277 28.54 25.80 -19.43
CA GLY A 277 27.84 24.64 -18.86
C GLY A 277 28.31 24.25 -17.45
N MET A 278 29.07 25.12 -16.78
CA MET A 278 29.62 24.93 -15.45
C MET A 278 29.72 26.29 -14.74
N SER A 279 29.58 26.31 -13.41
CA SER A 279 29.83 27.47 -12.56
C SER A 279 31.20 28.11 -12.80
N ASN A 280 31.29 29.44 -12.73
CA ASN A 280 32.54 30.17 -12.88
C ASN A 280 33.11 30.66 -11.53
N PRO A 281 34.22 30.09 -11.02
CA PRO A 281 34.79 30.50 -9.74
C PRO A 281 35.20 31.98 -9.66
N ASP A 282 35.48 32.64 -10.80
CA ASP A 282 35.84 34.06 -10.83
C ASP A 282 34.63 34.99 -10.61
N LEU A 283 33.41 34.45 -10.73
CA LEU A 283 32.14 35.14 -10.51
C LEU A 283 31.50 34.82 -9.16
N ALA A 284 32.09 33.90 -8.39
CA ALA A 284 31.53 33.44 -7.13
C ALA A 284 31.27 34.59 -6.14
N GLU A 285 30.14 34.51 -5.45
CA GLU A 285 29.73 35.41 -4.37
C GLU A 285 29.45 34.63 -3.08
N ASP A 286 29.65 35.30 -1.93
CA ASP A 286 29.31 34.77 -0.60
C ASP A 286 28.03 35.44 -0.09
N GLY A 287 27.01 35.46 -0.93
CA GLY A 287 25.72 36.08 -0.69
C GLY A 287 24.75 35.19 0.11
N VAL A 288 23.49 35.61 0.10
CA VAL A 288 22.37 34.85 0.68
C VAL A 288 21.22 34.88 -0.30
N ILE A 289 20.35 33.87 -0.22
CA ILE A 289 19.17 33.79 -1.08
C ILE A 289 18.31 35.04 -0.88
N ALA A 290 18.07 35.76 -1.97
CA ALA A 290 17.26 36.97 -2.00
C ALA A 290 16.23 36.90 -3.13
N HIS A 291 15.29 37.85 -3.19
CA HIS A 291 14.48 37.99 -4.39
C HIS A 291 15.36 38.47 -5.54
N HIS A 292 15.28 37.79 -6.68
CA HIS A 292 16.11 38.13 -7.82
C HIS A 292 15.77 39.52 -8.34
N PRO A 293 16.77 40.37 -8.65
CA PRO A 293 16.53 41.75 -9.11
C PRO A 293 15.94 41.87 -10.52
N GLY A 294 15.61 40.76 -11.19
CA GLY A 294 15.27 40.73 -12.62
C GLY A 294 16.49 40.73 -13.54
N ILE A 295 16.24 40.92 -14.83
CA ILE A 295 17.25 41.19 -15.86
C ILE A 295 17.36 42.71 -16.01
N ASP A 296 18.57 43.26 -15.88
CA ASP A 296 18.91 44.66 -16.10
C ASP A 296 18.93 44.98 -17.60
N GLY A 297 19.68 44.19 -18.38
CA GLY A 297 19.77 44.28 -19.84
C GLY A 297 20.67 45.41 -20.36
N ASP A 298 21.15 46.31 -19.50
CA ASP A 298 22.00 47.45 -19.86
C ASP A 298 23.41 47.36 -19.23
N LEU A 299 23.78 46.23 -18.63
CA LEU A 299 25.14 46.01 -18.11
C LEU A 299 26.17 46.04 -19.26
N PRO A 300 27.42 46.51 -19.01
CA PRO A 300 28.47 46.50 -20.03
C PRO A 300 28.81 45.11 -20.57
N THR A 301 28.49 44.06 -19.81
CA THR A 301 28.68 42.65 -20.12
C THR A 301 27.41 41.98 -20.67
N SER A 302 26.26 42.66 -20.67
CA SER A 302 24.99 42.01 -20.94
C SER A 302 24.84 41.60 -22.40
N ASP A 303 24.61 40.30 -22.60
CA ASP A 303 24.03 39.73 -23.80
C ASP A 303 22.49 39.59 -23.68
N LEU A 304 21.96 39.64 -22.47
CA LEU A 304 20.53 39.55 -22.21
C LEU A 304 19.83 40.90 -22.46
N THR A 305 18.57 40.82 -22.87
CA THR A 305 17.66 41.96 -22.97
C THR A 305 16.41 41.75 -22.13
N VAL A 306 15.88 42.83 -21.55
CA VAL A 306 14.64 42.81 -20.77
C VAL A 306 13.47 42.24 -21.58
N ASP A 307 13.34 42.61 -22.86
CA ASP A 307 12.23 42.14 -23.70
C ASP A 307 12.28 40.62 -23.95
N ALA A 308 13.47 40.05 -24.09
CA ALA A 308 13.62 38.63 -24.40
C ALA A 308 13.75 37.74 -23.15
N HIS A 309 14.18 38.29 -22.00
CA HIS A 309 14.55 37.51 -20.81
C HIS A 309 13.96 38.06 -19.51
N GLY A 310 13.49 39.30 -19.46
CA GLY A 310 12.98 39.92 -18.23
C GLY A 310 11.60 39.39 -17.83
N TRP A 311 11.30 39.47 -16.54
CA TRP A 311 9.99 39.18 -15.94
C TRP A 311 9.59 40.32 -14.98
N ASP A 312 8.34 40.33 -14.55
CA ASP A 312 7.89 41.24 -13.50
C ASP A 312 8.40 40.74 -12.14
N ILE A 313 9.39 41.45 -11.58
CA ILE A 313 10.05 41.11 -10.31
C ILE A 313 9.09 41.13 -9.11
N ASP A 314 7.96 41.84 -9.21
CA ASP A 314 6.94 41.92 -8.16
C ASP A 314 5.86 40.83 -8.29
N ALA A 315 5.84 40.12 -9.42
CA ALA A 315 4.90 39.05 -9.70
C ALA A 315 5.49 37.65 -9.42
N PRO A 316 4.64 36.65 -9.14
CA PRO A 316 5.08 35.27 -9.14
C PRO A 316 5.46 34.81 -10.55
N VAL A 317 6.50 33.97 -10.63
CA VAL A 317 6.99 33.37 -11.87
C VAL A 317 6.55 31.91 -12.01
N MET A 318 6.15 31.26 -10.91
CA MET A 318 5.69 29.87 -10.89
C MET A 318 4.39 29.74 -10.08
N GLN A 319 3.43 29.00 -10.64
CA GLN A 319 2.27 28.49 -9.90
C GLN A 319 2.46 27.00 -9.63
N ILE A 320 2.24 26.58 -8.38
CA ILE A 320 2.28 25.18 -7.96
C ILE A 320 0.89 24.81 -7.48
N THR A 321 0.23 23.89 -8.17
CA THR A 321 -1.10 23.38 -7.81
C THR A 321 -0.95 21.93 -7.37
N VAL A 322 -1.41 21.62 -6.15
CA VAL A 322 -1.31 20.29 -5.55
C VAL A 322 -2.72 19.79 -5.28
N THR A 323 -3.10 18.67 -5.89
CA THR A 323 -4.39 18.03 -5.65
C THR A 323 -4.17 16.68 -5.01
N GLN A 324 -4.83 16.40 -3.89
CA GLN A 324 -4.79 15.07 -3.30
C GLN A 324 -5.66 14.12 -4.10
N VAL A 325 -5.03 13.19 -4.80
CA VAL A 325 -5.72 12.21 -5.67
C VAL A 325 -5.87 10.85 -5.01
N GLY A 326 -5.28 10.65 -3.82
CA GLY A 326 -5.28 9.36 -3.13
C GLY A 326 -4.50 8.29 -3.89
N LEU A 327 -4.12 7.21 -3.22
CA LEU A 327 -3.70 6.00 -3.95
C LEU A 327 -4.96 5.28 -4.40
N VAL A 328 -5.01 4.82 -5.66
CA VAL A 328 -5.93 3.75 -6.06
C VAL A 328 -5.38 2.48 -5.41
N PRO A 329 -5.98 2.00 -4.29
CA PRO A 329 -5.44 0.85 -3.61
C PRO A 329 -5.52 -0.35 -4.55
N THR A 330 -4.53 -1.22 -4.57
CA THR A 330 -4.62 -2.48 -5.30
C THR A 330 -4.50 -3.61 -4.30
N TYR A 331 -5.34 -4.62 -4.44
CA TYR A 331 -5.41 -5.78 -3.58
C TYR A 331 -5.13 -7.03 -4.40
N GLU A 332 -4.25 -7.89 -3.88
CA GLU A 332 -4.17 -9.28 -4.30
C GLU A 332 -5.13 -10.09 -3.42
N VAL A 333 -5.95 -10.93 -4.04
CA VAL A 333 -6.92 -11.78 -3.38
C VAL A 333 -6.62 -13.22 -3.73
N GLU A 334 -6.19 -13.99 -2.75
CA GLU A 334 -6.04 -15.44 -2.84
C GLU A 334 -7.29 -16.14 -2.31
N ILE A 335 -7.78 -17.12 -3.06
CA ILE A 335 -8.91 -17.96 -2.70
C ILE A 335 -8.46 -19.41 -2.71
N GLU A 336 -8.50 -20.05 -1.55
CA GLU A 336 -8.14 -21.45 -1.35
C GLU A 336 -9.39 -22.27 -1.07
N ASN A 337 -9.59 -23.35 -1.85
CA ASN A 337 -10.62 -24.34 -1.60
C ASN A 337 -10.16 -25.29 -0.49
N LEU A 338 -10.75 -25.17 0.70
CA LEU A 338 -10.41 -25.99 1.88
C LEU A 338 -11.13 -27.35 1.92
N THR A 339 -12.03 -27.61 0.97
CA THR A 339 -12.74 -28.89 0.95
C THR A 339 -11.80 -30.02 0.53
N GLY A 340 -12.10 -31.24 0.99
CA GLY A 340 -11.43 -32.44 0.47
C GLY A 340 -12.08 -33.00 -0.80
N THR A 341 -13.31 -32.56 -1.12
CA THR A 341 -14.18 -33.26 -2.06
C THR A 341 -15.04 -32.35 -2.95
N GLN A 342 -15.16 -31.06 -2.69
CA GLN A 342 -16.08 -30.19 -3.42
C GLN A 342 -15.30 -29.21 -4.31
N PRO A 343 -15.31 -29.38 -5.63
CA PRO A 343 -14.77 -28.37 -6.52
C PRO A 343 -15.61 -27.09 -6.42
N LEU A 344 -14.97 -25.93 -6.44
CA LEU A 344 -15.68 -24.64 -6.46
C LEU A 344 -15.68 -24.06 -7.87
N THR A 345 -16.77 -23.39 -8.26
CA THR A 345 -16.72 -22.55 -9.47
C THR A 345 -15.66 -21.46 -9.30
N PRO A 346 -15.25 -20.78 -10.39
CA PRO A 346 -14.54 -19.52 -10.24
C PRO A 346 -15.29 -18.61 -9.27
N ALA A 347 -14.56 -17.94 -8.39
CA ALA A 347 -15.15 -17.02 -7.45
C ALA A 347 -15.30 -15.66 -8.09
N VAL A 348 -16.49 -15.05 -7.97
CA VAL A 348 -16.67 -13.64 -8.29
C VAL A 348 -16.31 -12.84 -7.05
N VAL A 349 -15.42 -11.87 -7.20
CA VAL A 349 -14.88 -11.05 -6.10
C VAL A 349 -15.07 -9.58 -6.48
N ALA A 350 -15.52 -8.76 -5.54
CA ALA A 350 -15.75 -7.33 -5.78
C ALA A 350 -15.27 -6.48 -4.60
N THR A 351 -14.70 -5.31 -4.91
CA THR A 351 -14.40 -4.25 -3.93
C THR A 351 -15.51 -3.19 -3.97
N HIS A 352 -15.99 -2.76 -2.80
CA HIS A 352 -17.16 -1.91 -2.72
C HIS A 352 -17.24 -1.02 -1.46
N GLY A 353 -18.12 -0.03 -1.54
CA GLY A 353 -18.59 0.79 -0.41
C GLY A 353 -19.60 0.04 0.48
N SER A 354 -20.20 0.75 1.45
CA SER A 354 -21.03 0.12 2.48
C SER A 354 -22.44 -0.29 2.05
N SER A 355 -22.94 0.13 0.87
CA SER A 355 -24.34 -0.16 0.50
C SER A 355 -24.54 -1.52 -0.15
N LEU A 356 -23.49 -2.14 -0.69
CA LEU A 356 -23.59 -3.50 -1.23
C LEU A 356 -23.59 -4.52 -0.09
N GLN A 357 -24.65 -5.31 -0.02
CA GLN A 357 -24.74 -6.53 0.77
C GLN A 357 -24.95 -7.70 -0.19
N LEU A 358 -23.87 -8.42 -0.53
CA LEU A 358 -23.94 -9.51 -1.51
C LEU A 358 -24.91 -10.62 -1.06
N PHE A 359 -24.90 -10.96 0.23
CA PHE A 359 -25.88 -11.84 0.87
C PHE A 359 -25.86 -11.65 2.39
N ALA A 360 -26.91 -12.13 3.06
CA ALA A 360 -26.96 -12.28 4.51
C ALA A 360 -27.77 -13.51 4.91
N ARG A 361 -27.33 -14.21 5.97
CA ARG A 361 -28.08 -15.36 6.50
C ARG A 361 -29.47 -14.92 6.97
N GLY A 362 -30.48 -15.68 6.57
CA GLY A 362 -31.88 -15.37 6.87
C GLY A 362 -32.55 -14.41 5.90
N GLU A 363 -31.85 -13.97 4.85
CA GLU A 363 -32.39 -13.16 3.76
C GLU A 363 -32.37 -13.93 2.44
N ALA A 364 -33.25 -13.57 1.50
CA ALA A 364 -33.24 -14.14 0.16
C ALA A 364 -32.01 -13.65 -0.61
N VAL A 365 -31.42 -14.51 -1.44
CA VAL A 365 -30.34 -14.12 -2.36
C VAL A 365 -30.85 -13.24 -3.50
N ILE A 366 -29.95 -12.43 -4.07
CA ILE A 366 -30.24 -11.75 -5.35
C ILE A 366 -30.29 -12.77 -6.50
N PRO A 367 -31.03 -12.50 -7.59
CA PRO A 367 -31.18 -13.44 -8.70
C PRO A 367 -29.86 -13.95 -9.30
N GLU A 368 -28.84 -13.10 -9.36
CA GLU A 368 -27.54 -13.47 -9.93
C GLU A 368 -26.70 -14.33 -8.99
N LEU A 369 -26.90 -14.22 -7.67
CA LEU A 369 -26.29 -15.12 -6.69
C LEU A 369 -27.05 -16.45 -6.63
N GLN A 370 -28.37 -16.44 -6.83
CA GLN A 370 -29.15 -17.65 -7.06
C GLN A 370 -28.62 -18.41 -8.29
N ASP A 371 -28.47 -17.72 -9.43
CA ASP A 371 -27.95 -18.35 -10.66
C ASP A 371 -26.50 -18.84 -10.49
N LEU A 372 -25.68 -18.15 -9.68
CA LEU A 372 -24.38 -18.68 -9.29
C LEU A 372 -24.52 -20.02 -8.55
N ALA A 373 -25.35 -20.05 -7.50
CA ALA A 373 -25.50 -21.18 -6.61
C ALA A 373 -26.13 -22.40 -7.31
N GLU A 374 -27.07 -22.18 -8.23
CA GLU A 374 -27.77 -23.24 -8.95
C GLU A 374 -27.04 -23.70 -10.21
N ASN A 375 -26.46 -22.77 -10.98
CA ASN A 375 -26.00 -23.04 -12.34
C ASN A 375 -24.51 -22.73 -12.57
N GLY A 376 -23.80 -22.25 -11.55
CA GLY A 376 -22.45 -21.73 -11.72
C GLY A 376 -22.40 -20.47 -12.58
N GLY A 377 -23.46 -19.65 -12.53
CA GLY A 377 -23.69 -18.39 -13.27
C GLY A 377 -22.71 -17.24 -13.02
N VAL A 378 -21.40 -17.51 -13.02
CA VAL A 378 -20.30 -16.55 -12.79
C VAL A 378 -20.43 -15.28 -13.66
N PRO A 379 -20.72 -15.35 -14.99
CA PRO A 379 -20.82 -14.15 -15.81
C PRO A 379 -21.97 -13.22 -15.40
N GLY A 380 -23.10 -13.78 -14.95
CA GLY A 380 -24.27 -13.02 -14.52
C GLY A 380 -23.97 -12.21 -13.26
N LEU A 381 -23.41 -12.87 -12.24
CA LEU A 381 -23.03 -12.20 -11.00
C LEU A 381 -21.93 -11.17 -11.21
N HIS A 382 -20.93 -11.47 -12.05
CA HIS A 382 -19.89 -10.49 -12.41
C HIS A 382 -20.50 -9.23 -13.03
N ALA A 383 -21.43 -9.37 -13.98
CA ALA A 383 -22.08 -8.24 -14.63
C ALA A 383 -22.92 -7.41 -13.64
N ALA A 384 -23.74 -8.05 -12.80
CA ALA A 384 -24.56 -7.35 -11.82
C ALA A 384 -23.73 -6.56 -10.80
N LEU A 385 -22.59 -7.11 -10.36
CA LEU A 385 -21.67 -6.39 -9.47
C LEU A 385 -20.97 -5.24 -10.20
N SER A 386 -20.57 -5.44 -11.46
CA SER A 386 -19.91 -4.39 -12.26
C SER A 386 -20.82 -3.17 -12.49
N ASP A 387 -22.13 -3.39 -12.59
CA ASP A 387 -23.13 -2.34 -12.78
C ASP A 387 -23.60 -1.68 -11.47
N HIS A 388 -23.17 -2.19 -10.30
CA HIS A 388 -23.60 -1.67 -9.01
C HIS A 388 -22.85 -0.38 -8.64
N ALA A 389 -23.59 0.68 -8.28
CA ALA A 389 -23.03 2.04 -8.10
C ALA A 389 -21.93 2.14 -7.02
N ASP A 390 -21.98 1.29 -6.00
CA ASP A 390 -20.99 1.26 -4.90
C ASP A 390 -19.85 0.26 -5.12
N VAL A 391 -19.83 -0.46 -6.24
CA VAL A 391 -18.72 -1.35 -6.60
C VAL A 391 -17.70 -0.57 -7.41
N VAL A 392 -16.42 -0.77 -7.10
CA VAL A 392 -15.31 -0.12 -7.83
C VAL A 392 -14.61 -1.07 -8.77
N ASP A 393 -14.43 -2.31 -8.37
CA ASP A 393 -13.81 -3.32 -9.22
C ASP A 393 -14.42 -4.70 -8.97
N VAL A 394 -14.44 -5.52 -10.02
CA VAL A 394 -14.93 -6.90 -9.99
C VAL A 394 -13.97 -7.78 -10.77
N ALA A 395 -13.63 -8.92 -10.21
CA ALA A 395 -12.77 -9.90 -10.85
C ALA A 395 -13.32 -11.31 -10.67
N VAL A 396 -12.93 -12.19 -11.59
CA VAL A 396 -13.19 -13.63 -11.49
C VAL A 396 -11.88 -14.33 -11.13
N ALA A 397 -11.80 -14.89 -9.92
CA ALA A 397 -10.68 -15.70 -9.50
C ALA A 397 -10.87 -17.13 -10.02
N ALA A 398 -10.00 -17.56 -10.93
CA ALA A 398 -10.07 -18.86 -11.59
C ALA A 398 -8.70 -19.54 -11.64
N ALA A 399 -8.69 -20.87 -11.68
CA ALA A 399 -7.47 -21.63 -11.95
C ALA A 399 -7.12 -21.53 -13.44
N GLY A 400 -5.82 -21.51 -13.79
CA GLY A 400 -5.37 -21.58 -15.19
C GLY A 400 -6.06 -22.74 -15.92
N GLY A 401 -6.72 -22.44 -17.05
CA GLY A 401 -8.05 -22.99 -17.35
C GLY A 401 -8.21 -24.46 -17.74
N PRO A 402 -9.47 -24.91 -17.98
CA PRO A 402 -10.72 -24.28 -17.54
C PRO A 402 -11.03 -24.63 -16.06
N PRO A 403 -11.97 -23.89 -15.41
CA PRO A 403 -12.48 -24.19 -14.05
C PRO A 403 -12.80 -25.67 -13.83
N PRO A 404 -12.77 -26.16 -12.57
CA PRO A 404 -13.00 -25.44 -11.31
C PRO A 404 -11.77 -25.17 -10.42
N ILE A 405 -11.95 -24.48 -9.29
CA ILE A 405 -10.98 -24.44 -8.17
C ILE A 405 -11.08 -25.79 -7.45
N MET A 406 -10.15 -26.70 -7.74
CA MET A 406 -10.17 -28.07 -7.20
C MET A 406 -9.92 -28.09 -5.67
N PRO A 407 -10.37 -29.15 -4.96
CA PRO A 407 -10.04 -29.37 -3.55
C PRO A 407 -8.55 -29.17 -3.24
N GLY A 408 -8.25 -28.31 -2.25
CA GLY A 408 -6.89 -27.95 -1.84
C GLY A 408 -6.13 -27.00 -2.78
N ALA A 409 -6.74 -26.51 -3.85
CA ALA A 409 -6.10 -25.55 -4.76
C ALA A 409 -6.35 -24.10 -4.32
N SER A 410 -5.35 -23.25 -4.54
CA SER A 410 -5.47 -21.79 -4.46
C SER A 410 -5.49 -21.15 -5.84
N VAL A 411 -6.19 -20.02 -5.95
CA VAL A 411 -6.16 -19.11 -7.10
C VAL A 411 -6.01 -17.67 -6.62
N THR A 412 -5.35 -16.84 -7.41
CA THR A 412 -5.13 -15.42 -7.09
C THR A 412 -5.73 -14.53 -8.15
N THR A 413 -6.31 -13.40 -7.72
CA THR A 413 -6.74 -12.31 -8.60
C THR A 413 -6.35 -10.97 -8.00
N THR A 414 -6.37 -9.91 -8.82
CA THR A 414 -6.11 -8.54 -8.36
C THR A 414 -7.34 -7.68 -8.54
N LEU A 415 -7.64 -6.84 -7.56
CA LEU A 415 -8.71 -5.84 -7.60
C LEU A 415 -8.18 -4.48 -7.19
N THR A 416 -8.76 -3.44 -7.74
CA THR A 416 -8.54 -2.06 -7.33
C THR A 416 -9.59 -1.62 -6.32
N GLY A 417 -9.21 -0.72 -5.41
CA GLY A 417 -10.12 0.02 -4.56
C GLY A 417 -10.31 1.43 -5.10
N GLY A 418 -10.95 2.27 -4.30
CA GLY A 418 -11.16 3.68 -4.63
C GLY A 418 -11.65 4.47 -3.42
N PRO A 419 -11.94 5.77 -3.63
CA PRO A 419 -12.51 6.61 -2.59
C PRO A 419 -13.83 6.00 -2.07
N GLY A 420 -13.96 5.85 -0.75
CA GLY A 420 -15.17 5.28 -0.13
C GLY A 420 -15.29 3.76 -0.20
N VAL A 421 -14.34 3.07 -0.83
CA VAL A 421 -14.28 1.60 -0.85
C VAL A 421 -13.60 1.12 0.43
N ALA A 422 -14.31 0.30 1.19
CA ALA A 422 -13.83 -0.24 2.46
C ALA A 422 -14.05 -1.74 2.60
N TYR A 423 -14.74 -2.37 1.65
CA TYR A 423 -15.19 -3.74 1.77
C TYR A 423 -14.88 -4.58 0.53
N LEU A 424 -14.76 -5.89 0.76
CA LEU A 424 -14.68 -6.91 -0.27
C LEU A 424 -15.77 -7.96 -0.04
N SER A 425 -16.41 -8.39 -1.11
CA SER A 425 -17.30 -9.56 -1.09
C SER A 425 -16.84 -10.56 -2.14
N ALA A 426 -17.04 -11.84 -1.85
CA ALA A 426 -16.72 -12.92 -2.77
C ALA A 426 -17.76 -14.03 -2.66
N ALA A 427 -18.08 -14.70 -3.77
CA ALA A 427 -18.92 -15.89 -3.79
C ALA A 427 -18.48 -16.90 -4.85
N ALA A 428 -18.61 -18.19 -4.52
CA ALA A 428 -18.40 -19.33 -5.42
C ALA A 428 -19.40 -20.45 -5.09
N MET A 429 -19.87 -21.17 -6.11
CA MET A 429 -20.73 -22.34 -5.94
C MET A 429 -19.90 -23.57 -5.54
N LEU A 430 -20.45 -24.41 -4.67
CA LEU A 430 -19.98 -25.78 -4.48
C LEU A 430 -20.59 -26.64 -5.59
N ILE A 431 -19.78 -27.09 -6.56
CA ILE A 431 -20.30 -27.58 -7.85
C ILE A 431 -21.22 -28.80 -7.72
N CYS A 432 -20.99 -29.67 -6.74
CA CYS A 432 -21.80 -30.86 -6.55
C CYS A 432 -22.86 -30.61 -5.48
N THR A 433 -23.68 -29.58 -5.67
CA THR A 433 -24.82 -29.19 -4.83
C THR A 433 -25.91 -28.56 -5.70
N ASN A 434 -27.16 -28.59 -5.23
CA ASN A 434 -28.30 -27.98 -5.93
C ASN A 434 -28.21 -26.45 -5.89
N ASP A 435 -28.03 -25.85 -4.72
CA ASP A 435 -27.95 -24.40 -4.54
C ASP A 435 -26.93 -23.99 -3.47
N GLY A 436 -25.88 -24.81 -3.33
CA GLY A 436 -24.83 -24.60 -2.35
C GLY A 436 -23.76 -23.62 -2.85
N PHE A 437 -23.43 -22.65 -2.00
CA PHE A 437 -22.36 -21.69 -2.27
C PHE A 437 -21.52 -21.41 -1.03
N THR A 438 -20.37 -20.78 -1.20
CA THR A 438 -19.55 -20.24 -0.11
C THR A 438 -19.05 -18.85 -0.47
N GLY A 439 -18.61 -18.09 0.53
CA GLY A 439 -18.18 -16.72 0.31
C GLY A 439 -18.15 -15.85 1.55
N VAL A 440 -17.77 -14.60 1.35
CA VAL A 440 -17.80 -13.53 2.36
C VAL A 440 -18.58 -12.34 1.81
N ALA A 441 -19.30 -11.65 2.68
CA ALA A 441 -20.04 -10.43 2.35
C ALA A 441 -19.60 -9.30 3.27
N GLY A 442 -19.04 -8.23 2.70
CA GLY A 442 -18.66 -7.02 3.45
C GLY A 442 -17.39 -7.17 4.29
N LEU A 443 -16.36 -7.85 3.77
CA LEU A 443 -15.08 -8.00 4.44
C LEU A 443 -14.30 -6.69 4.48
N PRO A 444 -13.87 -6.15 5.65
CA PRO A 444 -13.04 -4.96 5.69
C PRO A 444 -11.74 -5.15 4.90
N LEU A 445 -11.45 -4.21 3.99
CA LEU A 445 -10.22 -4.21 3.22
C LEU A 445 -9.02 -3.79 4.08
N PRO A 446 -7.83 -4.43 3.91
CA PRO A 446 -6.61 -3.99 4.57
C PRO A 446 -6.27 -2.54 4.22
N SER A 447 -5.84 -1.77 5.22
CA SER A 447 -5.66 -0.33 5.07
C SER A 447 -4.21 0.07 4.75
N MET A 448 -3.24 -0.79 5.00
CA MET A 448 -1.81 -0.51 4.80
C MET A 448 -1.21 -1.39 3.69
N ILE A 449 -0.28 -0.85 2.90
CA ILE A 449 0.39 -1.63 1.83
C ILE A 449 1.21 -2.75 2.46
N GLY A 450 0.94 -4.00 2.09
CA GLY A 450 1.53 -5.23 2.62
C GLY A 450 0.74 -5.84 3.80
N GLU A 451 -0.32 -5.19 4.26
CA GLU A 451 -1.27 -5.76 5.22
C GLU A 451 -2.14 -6.83 4.54
N SER A 452 -2.28 -7.99 5.20
CA SER A 452 -3.14 -9.08 4.75
C SER A 452 -4.23 -9.37 5.77
N ALA A 453 -5.49 -9.44 5.31
CA ALA A 453 -6.63 -9.94 6.05
C ALA A 453 -6.96 -11.36 5.59
N VAL A 454 -7.08 -12.30 6.54
CA VAL A 454 -7.38 -13.71 6.26
C VAL A 454 -8.72 -14.08 6.86
N HIS A 455 -9.61 -14.63 6.04
CA HIS A 455 -10.95 -15.01 6.44
C HIS A 455 -11.31 -16.37 5.90
N SER A 456 -12.09 -17.13 6.67
CA SER A 456 -12.61 -18.43 6.24
C SER A 456 -14.12 -18.45 6.35
N ALA A 457 -14.78 -19.11 5.41
CA ALA A 457 -16.24 -19.21 5.38
C ALA A 457 -16.70 -20.66 5.23
N VAL A 458 -17.86 -20.95 5.82
CA VAL A 458 -18.57 -22.24 5.69
C VAL A 458 -19.36 -22.30 4.38
N ALA A 459 -19.99 -23.44 4.12
CA ALA A 459 -20.95 -23.59 3.02
C ALA A 459 -22.33 -23.05 3.44
N TYR A 460 -22.97 -22.35 2.52
CA TYR A 460 -24.33 -21.83 2.61
C TYR A 460 -25.22 -22.55 1.61
N ASP A 461 -26.49 -22.66 1.97
CA ASP A 461 -27.58 -23.11 1.12
C ASP A 461 -28.36 -21.84 0.76
N ALA A 462 -28.58 -21.58 -0.53
CA ALA A 462 -29.24 -20.36 -0.99
C ALA A 462 -30.72 -20.33 -0.61
N GLY A 463 -31.32 -21.50 -0.35
CA GLY A 463 -32.73 -21.70 -0.10
C GLY A 463 -33.56 -21.46 -1.36
N THR A 464 -32.98 -21.66 -2.54
CA THR A 464 -33.65 -21.39 -3.81
C THR A 464 -34.05 -22.67 -4.51
N GLU A 465 -33.33 -23.78 -4.30
CA GLU A 465 -33.63 -25.09 -4.89
C GLU A 465 -33.59 -26.21 -3.84
N ARG A 466 -34.52 -27.16 -3.93
CA ARG A 466 -34.53 -28.33 -3.04
C ARG A 466 -33.26 -29.17 -3.25
N ASN A 467 -32.56 -29.48 -2.16
CA ASN A 467 -31.43 -30.41 -2.14
C ASN A 467 -31.86 -31.87 -2.41
N THR A 468 -32.00 -32.25 -3.68
CA THR A 468 -32.38 -33.62 -4.09
C THR A 468 -31.19 -34.56 -4.18
N GLU A 469 -29.99 -34.01 -4.37
CA GLU A 469 -28.73 -34.75 -4.56
C GLU A 469 -28.76 -35.72 -5.76
N ASP A 470 -29.70 -35.50 -6.68
CA ASP A 470 -29.90 -36.29 -7.90
C ASP A 470 -29.15 -35.61 -9.06
N PHE A 471 -28.34 -36.35 -9.84
CA PHE A 471 -27.64 -35.73 -10.95
C PHE A 471 -28.58 -35.18 -12.02
N ALA A 472 -29.82 -35.68 -12.11
CA ALA A 472 -30.84 -35.11 -12.99
C ALA A 472 -31.14 -33.64 -12.67
N ASP A 473 -30.99 -33.26 -11.40
CA ASP A 473 -31.33 -31.94 -10.86
C ASP A 473 -30.10 -31.04 -10.69
N LEU A 474 -28.91 -31.52 -11.05
CA LEU A 474 -27.65 -30.78 -10.91
C LEU A 474 -27.10 -30.33 -12.27
N VAL A 475 -26.39 -29.21 -12.27
CA VAL A 475 -25.63 -28.77 -13.44
C VAL A 475 -24.30 -29.55 -13.60
N PRO A 476 -23.93 -29.95 -14.83
CA PRO A 476 -22.59 -30.45 -15.10
C PRO A 476 -21.50 -29.44 -14.68
N PRO A 477 -20.27 -29.87 -14.32
CA PRO A 477 -19.68 -31.17 -14.63
C PRO A 477 -19.45 -32.08 -13.41
N CYS A 478 -20.29 -32.04 -12.37
CA CYS A 478 -20.04 -32.77 -11.12
C CYS A 478 -19.64 -34.26 -11.32
N GLN A 479 -20.38 -35.02 -12.14
CA GLN A 479 -20.06 -36.42 -12.45
C GLN A 479 -18.63 -36.63 -12.96
N GLY A 480 -18.21 -35.79 -13.92
CA GLY A 480 -16.88 -35.86 -14.53
C GLY A 480 -15.75 -35.45 -13.58
N LEU A 481 -16.05 -34.60 -12.60
CA LEU A 481 -15.08 -34.13 -11.62
C LEU A 481 -14.86 -35.10 -10.44
N ARG A 482 -15.89 -35.87 -10.08
CA ARG A 482 -15.87 -36.75 -8.89
C ARG A 482 -15.78 -38.24 -9.21
N GLY A 483 -15.92 -38.61 -10.48
CA GLY A 483 -15.77 -40.00 -10.92
C GLY A 483 -16.93 -40.92 -10.50
N VAL A 484 -18.09 -40.34 -10.16
CA VAL A 484 -19.33 -41.07 -9.92
C VAL A 484 -20.20 -40.94 -11.16
N SER A 485 -20.65 -42.06 -11.72
CA SER A 485 -21.47 -42.11 -12.93
C SER A 485 -22.92 -42.43 -12.60
N SER A 486 -23.85 -41.62 -13.12
CA SER A 486 -25.28 -41.92 -13.19
C SER A 486 -25.73 -42.01 -14.66
N ASN A 487 -26.91 -42.56 -14.89
CA ASN A 487 -27.58 -42.50 -16.20
C ASN A 487 -28.16 -41.11 -16.53
N ASP A 488 -28.18 -40.21 -15.56
CA ASP A 488 -28.77 -38.89 -15.68
C ASP A 488 -27.69 -37.85 -16.01
N ALA A 489 -27.87 -37.10 -17.10
CA ALA A 489 -26.80 -36.26 -17.67
C ALA A 489 -26.69 -34.85 -17.07
N GLY A 490 -27.55 -34.51 -16.10
CA GLY A 490 -27.81 -33.14 -15.67
C GLY A 490 -28.59 -32.32 -16.69
N THR A 491 -29.41 -31.39 -16.23
CA THR A 491 -30.25 -30.51 -17.08
C THR A 491 -29.48 -29.30 -17.61
N GLY A 492 -28.38 -28.90 -16.94
CA GLY A 492 -27.61 -27.71 -17.29
C GLY A 492 -28.35 -26.38 -17.01
N MET A 493 -29.47 -26.44 -16.29
CA MET A 493 -30.32 -25.32 -15.91
C MET A 493 -31.21 -25.71 -14.71
N SER A 494 -31.52 -24.77 -13.82
CA SER A 494 -32.40 -24.97 -12.67
C SER A 494 -33.75 -25.57 -13.06
N ASP A 495 -34.31 -26.42 -12.20
CA ASP A 495 -35.67 -26.93 -12.35
C ASP A 495 -36.67 -26.07 -11.54
N PRO A 496 -37.58 -25.32 -12.20
CA PRO A 496 -38.60 -24.53 -11.50
C PRO A 496 -39.50 -25.35 -10.56
N GLU A 497 -39.64 -26.66 -10.76
CA GLU A 497 -40.39 -27.54 -9.85
C GLU A 497 -39.66 -27.78 -8.51
N LEU A 498 -38.35 -27.55 -8.46
CA LEU A 498 -37.54 -27.69 -7.25
C LEU A 498 -37.44 -26.41 -6.42
N ALA A 499 -37.96 -25.28 -6.92
CA ALA A 499 -37.89 -24.00 -6.23
C ALA A 499 -38.55 -24.03 -4.83
N GLU A 500 -37.84 -23.58 -3.79
CA GLU A 500 -38.35 -23.57 -2.41
C GLU A 500 -38.60 -22.17 -1.81
N GLY A 501 -38.06 -21.10 -2.41
CA GLY A 501 -38.33 -19.71 -2.01
C GLY A 501 -37.95 -19.39 -0.56
N GLY A 502 -36.91 -20.05 -0.08
CA GLY A 502 -36.28 -19.89 1.22
C GLY A 502 -35.32 -18.70 1.29
N VAL A 503 -34.36 -18.83 2.21
CA VAL A 503 -33.40 -17.79 2.56
C VAL A 503 -32.04 -18.41 2.82
N VAL A 504 -30.97 -17.63 2.70
CA VAL A 504 -29.61 -18.10 2.92
C VAL A 504 -29.49 -18.75 4.31
N ALA A 505 -29.16 -20.03 4.30
CA ALA A 505 -29.00 -20.84 5.49
C ALA A 505 -27.60 -21.46 5.53
N HIS A 506 -27.29 -22.11 6.66
CA HIS A 506 -26.09 -22.94 6.72
C HIS A 506 -26.35 -24.23 5.94
N HIS A 507 -25.47 -24.60 5.02
CA HIS A 507 -25.65 -25.82 4.25
C HIS A 507 -25.52 -27.04 5.15
N ARG A 508 -26.36 -28.05 4.94
CA ARG A 508 -26.41 -29.25 5.80
C ARG A 508 -25.48 -30.37 5.34
N GLY A 509 -24.56 -30.08 4.41
CA GLY A 509 -23.74 -31.10 3.74
C GLY A 509 -24.53 -31.91 2.72
N ILE A 510 -23.92 -33.03 2.31
CA ILE A 510 -24.53 -34.08 1.47
C ILE A 510 -25.04 -35.18 2.41
N ASP A 511 -26.31 -35.57 2.30
CA ASP A 511 -26.94 -36.67 3.03
C ASP A 511 -26.53 -38.03 2.43
N GLY A 512 -26.57 -38.15 1.09
CA GLY A 512 -26.22 -39.36 0.35
C GLY A 512 -27.14 -40.56 0.62
N ALA A 513 -28.26 -40.34 1.31
CA ALA A 513 -29.19 -41.37 1.76
C ALA A 513 -30.62 -41.18 1.23
N LEU A 514 -30.88 -40.12 0.45
CA LEU A 514 -32.16 -39.92 -0.21
C LEU A 514 -32.39 -41.01 -1.26
N PRO A 515 -33.63 -41.50 -1.47
CA PRO A 515 -33.91 -42.52 -2.48
C PRO A 515 -33.55 -42.12 -3.92
N THR A 516 -33.46 -40.82 -4.18
CA THR A 516 -33.11 -40.21 -5.47
C THR A 516 -31.66 -39.72 -5.52
N SER A 517 -30.90 -39.82 -4.41
CA SER A 517 -29.54 -39.28 -4.34
C SER A 517 -28.60 -40.12 -5.21
N ASP A 518 -27.95 -39.44 -6.14
CA ASP A 518 -26.77 -39.94 -6.84
C ASP A 518 -25.46 -39.54 -6.13
N LEU A 519 -25.51 -38.51 -5.28
CA LEU A 519 -24.36 -38.10 -4.49
C LEU A 519 -24.11 -39.07 -3.32
N THR A 520 -22.86 -39.09 -2.86
CA THR A 520 -22.43 -39.87 -1.70
C THR A 520 -21.57 -39.01 -0.80
N ILE A 521 -21.66 -39.24 0.51
CA ILE A 521 -20.84 -38.53 1.50
C ILE A 521 -19.34 -38.71 1.21
N GLU A 522 -18.90 -39.91 0.83
CA GLU A 522 -17.48 -40.17 0.56
C GLU A 522 -16.94 -39.36 -0.62
N ALA A 523 -17.69 -39.27 -1.71
CA ALA A 523 -17.24 -38.58 -2.90
C ALA A 523 -17.55 -37.07 -2.90
N HIS A 524 -18.53 -36.60 -2.13
CA HIS A 524 -19.07 -35.24 -2.24
C HIS A 524 -19.25 -34.53 -0.89
N GLY A 525 -19.25 -35.24 0.24
CA GLY A 525 -19.47 -34.65 1.56
C GLY A 525 -18.27 -33.86 2.06
N TRP A 526 -18.54 -32.89 2.94
CA TRP A 526 -17.56 -32.11 3.67
C TRP A 526 -17.96 -32.03 5.15
N ASP A 527 -17.05 -31.59 6.02
CA ASP A 527 -17.40 -31.28 7.41
C ASP A 527 -18.21 -29.99 7.45
N THR A 528 -19.50 -30.10 7.77
CA THR A 528 -20.43 -28.98 7.71
C THR A 528 -20.07 -27.86 8.68
N ASP A 529 -19.43 -28.17 9.80
CA ASP A 529 -19.05 -27.18 10.81
C ASP A 529 -17.66 -26.56 10.53
N ALA A 530 -16.94 -27.05 9.52
CA ALA A 530 -15.63 -26.54 9.13
C ALA A 530 -15.74 -25.54 7.95
N PRO A 531 -14.82 -24.57 7.87
CA PRO A 531 -14.73 -23.71 6.69
C PRO A 531 -14.40 -24.49 5.42
N VAL A 532 -15.01 -24.09 4.32
CA VAL A 532 -14.84 -24.69 2.99
C VAL A 532 -13.99 -23.82 2.05
N VAL A 533 -13.77 -22.54 2.42
CA VAL A 533 -12.92 -21.61 1.69
C VAL A 533 -12.09 -20.75 2.64
N LYS A 534 -10.85 -20.44 2.25
CA LYS A 534 -10.00 -19.40 2.85
C LYS A 534 -9.80 -18.29 1.82
N ILE A 535 -9.97 -17.05 2.23
CA ILE A 535 -9.76 -15.85 1.42
C ILE A 535 -8.71 -15.01 2.12
N THR A 536 -7.59 -14.78 1.44
CA THR A 536 -6.54 -13.86 1.88
C THR A 536 -6.57 -12.63 0.99
N VAL A 537 -6.78 -11.46 1.58
CA VAL A 537 -6.75 -10.17 0.88
C VAL A 537 -5.51 -9.43 1.34
N THR A 538 -4.58 -9.15 0.43
CA THR A 538 -3.36 -8.38 0.70
C THR A 538 -3.40 -7.08 -0.07
N ARG A 539 -3.25 -5.93 0.60
CA ARG A 539 -3.08 -4.67 -0.10
C ARG A 539 -1.67 -4.61 -0.69
N ILE A 540 -1.52 -4.53 -2.00
CA ILE A 540 -0.23 -4.52 -2.70
C ILE A 540 0.18 -3.12 -3.23
N ARG A 541 -0.76 -2.16 -3.26
CA ARG A 541 -0.51 -0.76 -3.64
C ARG A 541 -1.49 0.20 -2.93
#